data_AF-A0A961EUF9-F1
#
_entry.id   AF-A0A961EUF9-F1
#
_cell.length_a   1.000
_cell.length_b   1.000
_cell.length_c   1.000
_cell.angle_alpha   90.00
_cell.angle_beta   90.00
_cell.angle_gamma   90.00
#
_symmetry.space_group_name_H-M   'P 1'
#
loop_
_entity.id
_entity.type
_entity.pdbx_description
1 polymer ?
#
loop_
_entity_poly.entity_id
_entity_poly.type
_entity_poly.pdbx_seq_one_letter_code
_entity_poly.pdbx_strand_id
1 'polypeptide(L)'
;MEPVPGEETSQIADLISSTDLKSLLLSFSPGAEREITQIEKGVQNFFMFHQSPRALVKLGELKILSEPDLNSLESKQVLVIGHYLEYNDEERKLTLQKVAIRPASLKGEQIDRILRACVRTGLSSVLRFIRHRDFNLLEQERSGQLGPQMRDHLLIAPESLRDRTDFVQQLGRLESVSLENLLESETEAPREYIEKLVGILARPQQELRAEMELEKEKFQENYELLDQRPERSVAFSLRRDFHVVYPPGYAMVDFDDDSFQERITEPEWIHRAYLETAGRLIRFLLPENDVEMGELGAGYHTELSRHPSFTAGDSWPGGL
;
A
#
# COMPACT_ATOMS: atom_id res chain seq x y z
N MET A 1 -33.21 8.72 -1.43
CA MET A 1 -31.88 8.23 -1.84
C MET A 1 -31.91 6.74 -1.59
N GLU A 2 -31.99 5.95 -2.64
CA GLU A 2 -31.91 4.50 -2.57
C GLU A 2 -30.44 4.08 -2.46
N PRO A 3 -30.12 3.01 -1.72
CA PRO A 3 -28.75 2.54 -1.55
C PRO A 3 -28.20 1.98 -2.87
N VAL A 4 -26.92 2.23 -3.13
CA VAL A 4 -26.17 1.70 -4.27
C VAL A 4 -25.99 0.18 -4.06
N PRO A 5 -26.22 -0.68 -5.08
CA PRO A 5 -26.05 -2.12 -4.95
C PRO A 5 -24.56 -2.44 -4.86
N GLY A 6 -24.12 -2.98 -3.71
CA GLY A 6 -22.73 -3.36 -3.45
C GLY A 6 -22.23 -3.07 -2.03
N GLU A 7 -23.05 -2.48 -1.15
CA GLU A 7 -22.70 -2.42 0.28
C GLU A 7 -22.72 -3.84 0.86
N GLU A 8 -21.53 -4.45 0.92
CA GLU A 8 -21.28 -5.57 1.81
C GLU A 8 -21.74 -5.16 3.22
N THR A 9 -22.76 -5.86 3.73
CA THR A 9 -23.23 -5.72 5.10
C THR A 9 -22.04 -5.82 6.04
N SER A 10 -21.81 -4.78 6.85
CA SER A 10 -20.73 -4.68 7.83
C SER A 10 -20.55 -5.99 8.60
N GLN A 11 -19.38 -6.61 8.48
CA GLN A 11 -19.00 -7.83 9.21
C GLN A 11 -18.41 -7.54 10.60
N ILE A 12 -18.34 -6.26 11.00
CA ILE A 12 -17.76 -5.86 12.29
C ILE A 12 -18.78 -6.09 13.39
N ALA A 13 -18.39 -6.87 14.40
CA ALA A 13 -19.22 -7.12 15.57
C ALA A 13 -19.45 -5.84 16.40
N ASP A 14 -20.61 -5.75 17.03
CA ASP A 14 -20.90 -4.70 18.01
C ASP A 14 -19.95 -4.79 19.21
N LEU A 15 -19.63 -3.64 19.79
CA LEU A 15 -18.79 -3.55 20.98
C LEU A 15 -19.58 -3.83 22.25
N ILE A 16 -18.86 -4.27 23.28
CA ILE A 16 -19.48 -4.56 24.57
C ILE A 16 -20.08 -3.32 25.24
N SER A 17 -21.12 -3.56 26.04
CA SER A 17 -21.86 -2.55 26.77
C SER A 17 -20.99 -1.82 27.81
N SER A 18 -21.39 -0.60 28.21
CA SER A 18 -20.72 0.13 29.28
C SER A 18 -20.77 -0.60 30.64
N THR A 19 -21.75 -1.48 30.85
CA THR A 19 -21.84 -2.33 32.06
C THR A 19 -20.76 -3.41 32.07
N ASP A 20 -20.57 -4.10 30.94
CA ASP A 20 -19.54 -5.14 30.82
C ASP A 20 -18.14 -4.53 30.85
N LEU A 21 -17.98 -3.36 30.23
CA LEU A 21 -16.76 -2.56 30.29
C LEU A 21 -16.34 -2.27 31.73
N LYS A 22 -17.26 -1.81 32.59
CA LYS A 22 -16.93 -1.51 34.00
C LYS A 22 -16.42 -2.74 34.74
N SER A 23 -17.01 -3.91 34.50
CA SER A 23 -16.53 -5.16 35.09
C SER A 23 -15.14 -5.53 34.60
N LEU A 24 -14.85 -5.32 33.31
CA LEU A 24 -13.54 -5.61 32.73
C LEU A 24 -12.46 -4.64 33.21
N LEU A 25 -12.79 -3.35 33.36
CA LEU A 25 -11.84 -2.33 33.81
C LEU A 25 -11.38 -2.52 35.25
N LEU A 26 -12.05 -3.35 36.06
CA LEU A 26 -11.60 -3.72 37.41
C LEU A 26 -10.21 -4.39 37.42
N SER A 27 -9.81 -5.03 36.31
CA SER A 27 -8.47 -5.62 36.18
C SER A 27 -7.41 -4.65 35.63
N PHE A 28 -7.77 -3.39 35.35
CA PHE A 28 -6.89 -2.39 34.75
C PHE A 28 -6.54 -1.28 35.75
N SER A 29 -5.55 -0.47 35.39
CA SER A 29 -5.19 0.73 36.15
C SER A 29 -6.38 1.68 36.30
N PRO A 30 -6.56 2.35 37.47
CA PRO A 30 -7.72 3.22 37.73
C PRO A 30 -7.93 4.37 36.74
N GLY A 31 -6.90 4.75 35.98
CA GLY A 31 -7.01 5.77 34.93
C GLY A 31 -7.47 5.28 33.56
N ALA A 32 -7.62 3.96 33.37
CA ALA A 32 -8.07 3.37 32.11
C ALA A 32 -9.46 3.88 31.71
N GLU A 33 -10.40 4.04 32.67
CA GLU A 33 -11.74 4.57 32.40
C GLU A 33 -11.70 6.00 31.81
N ARG A 34 -10.75 6.82 32.27
CA ARG A 34 -10.56 8.18 31.76
C ARG A 34 -10.07 8.15 30.31
N GLU A 35 -9.17 7.25 29.96
CA GLU A 35 -8.66 7.11 28.60
C GLU A 35 -9.71 6.52 27.66
N ILE A 36 -10.52 5.57 28.11
CA ILE A 36 -11.70 5.10 27.34
C ILE A 36 -12.66 6.26 27.07
N THR A 37 -12.94 7.09 28.07
CA THR A 37 -13.77 8.30 27.88
C THR A 37 -13.14 9.27 26.87
N GLN A 38 -11.81 9.39 26.86
CA GLN A 38 -11.10 10.20 25.87
C GLN A 38 -11.24 9.62 24.46
N ILE A 39 -11.15 8.29 24.31
CA ILE A 39 -11.36 7.59 23.04
C ILE A 39 -12.78 7.84 22.50
N GLU A 40 -13.80 7.70 23.35
CA GLU A 40 -15.19 7.97 22.99
C GLU A 40 -15.39 9.43 22.54
N LYS A 41 -14.74 10.39 23.22
CA LYS A 41 -14.73 11.80 22.79
C LYS A 41 -14.01 12.01 21.46
N GLY A 42 -12.93 11.29 21.20
CA GLY A 42 -12.25 11.31 19.89
C GLY A 42 -13.18 10.89 18.76
N VAL A 43 -13.97 9.83 18.98
CA VAL A 43 -14.99 9.40 18.00
C VAL A 43 -16.09 10.45 17.83
N GLN A 44 -16.53 11.11 18.90
CA GLN A 44 -17.47 12.23 18.78
C GLN A 44 -16.89 13.39 17.94
N ASN A 45 -15.63 13.74 18.19
CA ASN A 45 -14.90 14.76 17.43
C ASN A 45 -14.75 14.36 15.96
N PHE A 46 -14.47 13.09 15.65
CA PHE A 46 -14.44 12.60 14.28
C PHE A 46 -15.72 12.94 13.52
N PHE A 47 -16.90 12.69 14.11
CA PHE A 47 -18.17 13.03 13.46
C PHE A 47 -18.42 14.55 13.39
N MET A 48 -17.97 15.32 14.40
CA MET A 48 -18.09 16.78 14.39
C MET A 48 -17.17 17.46 13.37
N PHE A 49 -15.98 16.93 13.13
CA PHE A 49 -14.97 17.49 12.21
C PHE A 49 -14.98 16.78 10.84
N HIS A 50 -16.17 16.64 10.25
CA HIS A 50 -16.36 16.11 8.90
C HIS A 50 -15.70 14.74 8.67
N GLN A 51 -15.85 13.81 9.62
CA GLN A 51 -15.34 12.44 9.52
C GLN A 51 -13.82 12.37 9.30
N SER A 52 -13.07 13.27 9.95
CA SER A 52 -11.61 13.32 9.85
C SER A 52 -10.94 12.36 10.83
N PRO A 53 -10.17 11.35 10.38
CA PRO A 53 -9.44 10.43 11.27
C PRO A 53 -8.45 11.12 12.22
N ARG A 54 -7.96 12.31 11.86
CA ARG A 54 -7.08 13.13 12.69
C ARG A 54 -7.69 13.56 14.03
N ALA A 55 -9.02 13.50 14.16
CA ALA A 55 -9.72 13.83 15.40
C ALA A 55 -9.84 12.64 16.38
N LEU A 56 -9.49 11.43 15.93
CA LEU A 56 -9.47 10.22 16.76
C LEU A 56 -8.25 10.23 17.69
N VAL A 57 -8.37 9.51 18.81
CA VAL A 57 -7.27 9.41 19.78
C VAL A 57 -6.21 8.45 19.25
N LYS A 58 -4.98 8.93 19.13
CA LYS A 58 -3.84 8.12 18.69
C LYS A 58 -3.34 7.28 19.85
N LEU A 59 -2.91 6.05 19.58
CA LEU A 59 -2.43 5.13 20.62
C LEU A 59 -1.24 5.71 21.40
N GLY A 60 -0.34 6.44 20.72
CA GLY A 60 0.80 7.10 21.37
C GLY A 60 0.45 8.28 22.28
N GLU A 61 -0.80 8.76 22.27
CA GLU A 61 -1.28 9.83 23.16
C GLU A 61 -1.81 9.27 24.50
N LEU A 62 -2.07 7.96 24.56
CA LEU A 62 -2.51 7.26 25.76
C LEU A 62 -1.31 7.05 26.69
N LYS A 63 -1.47 7.44 27.95
CA LYS A 63 -0.42 7.42 28.98
C LYS A 63 -0.59 6.28 29.98
N ILE A 64 -1.79 5.68 30.05
CA ILE A 64 -2.16 4.72 31.09
C ILE A 64 -2.35 3.33 30.50
N LEU A 65 -3.06 3.22 29.38
CA LEU A 65 -3.24 1.97 28.65
C LEU A 65 -1.97 1.66 27.85
N SER A 66 -1.28 0.59 28.23
CA SER A 66 -0.14 0.07 27.50
C SER A 66 -0.58 -0.69 26.23
N GLU A 67 0.36 -0.98 25.31
CA GLU A 67 0.05 -1.77 24.10
C GLU A 67 -0.56 -3.15 24.41
N PRO A 68 -0.07 -3.94 25.41
CA PRO A 68 -0.75 -5.16 25.84
C PRO A 68 -2.18 -4.94 26.34
N ASP A 69 -2.43 -3.82 27.04
CA ASP A 69 -3.76 -3.48 27.51
C ASP A 69 -4.71 -3.21 26.34
N LEU A 70 -4.26 -2.44 25.36
CA LEU A 70 -5.02 -2.11 24.16
C LEU A 70 -5.36 -3.36 23.34
N ASN A 71 -4.40 -4.27 23.16
CA ASN A 71 -4.63 -5.55 22.48
C ASN A 71 -5.63 -6.43 23.25
N SER A 72 -5.55 -6.43 24.58
CA SER A 72 -6.52 -7.14 25.44
C SER A 72 -7.93 -6.55 25.32
N LEU A 73 -8.05 -5.22 25.29
CA LEU A 73 -9.33 -4.51 25.12
C LEU A 73 -9.93 -4.76 23.73
N GLU A 74 -9.11 -4.76 22.68
CA GLU A 74 -9.55 -5.09 21.32
C GLU A 74 -10.05 -6.54 21.22
N SER A 75 -9.30 -7.51 21.76
CA SER A 75 -9.68 -8.92 21.74
C SER A 75 -11.01 -9.21 22.46
N LYS A 76 -11.38 -8.34 23.42
CA LYS A 76 -12.63 -8.41 24.19
C LYS A 76 -13.73 -7.50 23.62
N GLN A 77 -13.55 -6.99 22.39
CA GLN A 77 -14.52 -6.13 21.70
C GLN A 77 -14.88 -4.88 22.51
N VAL A 78 -13.93 -4.32 23.26
CA VAL A 78 -14.11 -3.03 23.95
C VAL A 78 -13.91 -1.88 22.99
N LEU A 79 -12.93 -1.99 22.11
CA LEU A 79 -12.58 -0.98 21.13
C LEU A 79 -12.04 -1.69 19.89
N VAL A 80 -11.86 -0.94 18.81
CA VAL A 80 -11.16 -1.41 17.61
C VAL A 80 -9.96 -0.49 17.37
N ILE A 81 -8.84 -1.07 16.96
CA ILE A 81 -7.65 -0.32 16.55
C ILE A 81 -7.73 -0.09 15.04
N GLY A 82 -7.90 1.17 14.66
CA GLY A 82 -7.85 1.62 13.28
C GLY A 82 -6.45 2.05 12.87
N HIS A 83 -6.19 2.01 11.56
CA HIS A 83 -4.94 2.41 10.96
C HIS A 83 -5.23 3.44 9.86
N TYR A 84 -4.46 4.52 9.83
CA TYR A 84 -4.40 5.40 8.65
C TYR A 84 -2.97 5.88 8.39
N LEU A 85 -2.66 6.23 7.15
CA LEU A 85 -1.38 6.83 6.79
C LEU A 85 -1.50 8.35 6.77
N GLU A 86 -0.48 9.02 7.30
CA GLU A 86 -0.31 10.46 7.24
C GLU A 86 0.99 10.79 6.52
N TYR A 87 0.89 11.56 5.44
CA TYR A 87 2.04 12.06 4.71
C TYR A 87 2.52 13.39 5.29
N ASN A 88 3.79 13.45 5.68
CA ASN A 88 4.47 14.67 6.10
C ASN A 88 5.19 15.29 4.90
N ASP A 89 4.77 16.48 4.46
CA ASP A 89 5.36 17.17 3.31
C ASP A 89 6.79 17.67 3.55
N GLU A 90 7.13 18.01 4.79
CA GLU A 90 8.46 18.52 5.15
C GLU A 90 9.49 17.38 5.12
N GLU A 91 9.14 16.24 5.72
CA GLU A 91 9.99 15.05 5.79
C GLU A 91 9.86 14.15 4.56
N ARG A 92 8.87 14.41 3.69
CA ARG A 92 8.53 13.60 2.50
C ARG A 92 8.31 12.13 2.83
N LYS A 93 7.72 11.86 4.01
CA LYS A 93 7.60 10.50 4.55
C LYS A 93 6.15 10.17 4.92
N LEU A 94 5.76 8.93 4.67
CA LEU A 94 4.52 8.34 5.18
C LEU A 94 4.72 7.85 6.61
N THR A 95 3.76 8.14 7.48
CA THR A 95 3.75 7.66 8.87
C THR A 95 2.47 6.91 9.15
N LEU A 96 2.58 5.75 9.80
CA LEU A 96 1.44 5.01 10.29
C LEU A 96 0.89 5.66 11.56
N GLN A 97 -0.40 5.96 11.55
CA GLN A 97 -1.14 6.42 12.71
C GLN A 97 -2.08 5.31 13.16
N LYS A 98 -1.85 4.80 14.37
CA LYS A 98 -2.77 3.86 15.04
C LYS A 98 -3.74 4.66 15.91
N VAL A 99 -5.04 4.42 15.75
CA VAL A 99 -6.10 5.12 16.48
C VAL A 99 -7.05 4.16 17.18
N ALA A 100 -7.51 4.52 18.37
CA ALA A 100 -8.49 3.74 19.10
C ALA A 100 -9.90 4.22 18.76
N ILE A 101 -10.81 3.27 18.52
CA ILE A 101 -12.18 3.53 18.08
C ILE A 101 -13.16 2.87 19.04
N ARG A 102 -13.99 3.67 19.70
CA ARG A 102 -15.14 3.21 20.48
C ARG A 102 -16.31 4.20 20.32
N PRO A 103 -17.26 3.97 19.39
CA PRO A 103 -18.42 4.83 19.25
C PRO A 103 -19.38 4.68 20.44
N ALA A 104 -20.06 5.77 20.81
CA ALA A 104 -21.07 5.75 21.87
C ALA A 104 -22.26 4.82 21.57
N SER A 105 -22.56 4.58 20.29
CA SER A 105 -23.62 3.63 19.87
C SER A 105 -23.22 2.17 20.02
N LEU A 106 -21.91 1.89 20.14
CA LEU A 106 -21.30 0.56 20.15
C LEU A 106 -21.55 -0.27 18.89
N LYS A 107 -22.19 0.29 17.86
CA LYS A 107 -22.55 -0.44 16.64
C LYS A 107 -21.37 -0.62 15.69
N GLY A 108 -21.21 -1.84 15.17
CA GLY A 108 -20.21 -2.19 14.16
C GLY A 108 -20.28 -1.32 12.90
N GLU A 109 -21.47 -0.91 12.48
CA GLU A 109 -21.68 -0.03 11.32
C GLU A 109 -20.97 1.33 11.48
N GLN A 110 -20.99 1.93 12.68
CA GLN A 110 -20.28 3.19 12.92
C GLN A 110 -18.76 2.99 12.89
N ILE A 111 -18.29 1.83 13.34
CA ILE A 111 -16.86 1.48 13.30
C ILE A 111 -16.42 1.31 11.85
N ASP A 112 -17.18 0.59 11.03
CA ASP A 112 -16.88 0.40 9.61
C ASP A 112 -16.78 1.75 8.89
N ARG A 113 -17.72 2.66 9.17
CA ARG A 113 -17.67 4.03 8.61
C ARG A 113 -16.40 4.78 8.99
N ILE A 114 -15.94 4.67 10.24
CA ILE A 114 -14.70 5.29 10.71
C ILE A 114 -13.50 4.66 10.00
N LEU A 115 -13.44 3.32 9.90
CA LEU A 115 -12.36 2.61 9.22
C LEU A 115 -12.29 2.95 7.72
N ARG A 116 -13.43 3.11 7.04
CA ARG A 116 -13.45 3.59 5.64
C ARG A 116 -12.88 5.00 5.51
N ALA A 117 -13.16 5.89 6.46
CA ALA A 117 -12.56 7.22 6.45
C ALA A 117 -11.03 7.16 6.69
N CYS A 118 -10.57 6.29 7.59
CA CYS A 118 -9.14 6.03 7.79
C CYS A 118 -8.46 5.57 6.49
N VAL A 119 -9.09 4.64 5.74
CA VAL A 119 -8.60 4.19 4.43
C VAL A 119 -8.55 5.34 3.42
N ARG A 120 -9.60 6.17 3.31
CA ARG A 120 -9.60 7.32 2.37
C ARG A 120 -8.51 8.35 2.68
N THR A 121 -8.34 8.70 3.97
CA THR A 121 -7.23 9.56 4.39
C THR A 121 -5.88 8.92 4.07
N GLY A 122 -5.75 7.60 4.25
CA GLY A 122 -4.57 6.84 3.84
C GLY A 122 -4.30 6.89 2.34
N LEU A 123 -5.33 6.69 1.51
CA LEU A 123 -5.24 6.80 0.05
C LEU A 123 -4.75 8.18 -0.36
N SER A 124 -5.31 9.21 0.25
CA SER A 124 -4.86 10.59 0.02
C SER A 124 -3.37 10.76 0.30
N SER A 125 -2.92 10.32 1.48
CA SER A 125 -1.50 10.38 1.85
C SER A 125 -0.61 9.61 0.88
N VAL A 126 -1.03 8.41 0.44
CA VAL A 126 -0.27 7.62 -0.54
C VAL A 126 -0.20 8.31 -1.90
N LEU A 127 -1.27 8.94 -2.37
CA LEU A 127 -1.24 9.71 -3.63
C LEU A 127 -0.26 10.88 -3.54
N ARG A 128 -0.22 11.60 -2.41
CA ARG A 128 0.77 12.68 -2.19
C ARG A 128 2.20 12.16 -2.17
N PHE A 129 2.43 11.01 -1.53
CA PHE A 129 3.72 10.32 -1.56
C PHE A 129 4.12 9.94 -2.99
N ILE A 130 3.21 9.36 -3.78
CA ILE A 130 3.43 9.00 -5.18
C ILE A 130 3.77 10.25 -6.01
N ARG A 131 3.05 11.37 -5.81
CA ARG A 131 3.35 12.64 -6.47
C ARG A 131 4.79 13.06 -6.24
N HIS A 132 5.23 13.01 -4.98
CA HIS A 132 6.57 13.41 -4.63
C HIS A 132 7.62 12.48 -5.26
N ARG A 133 7.36 11.18 -5.23
CA ARG A 133 8.18 10.16 -5.88
C ARG A 133 8.29 10.39 -7.40
N ASP A 134 7.19 10.70 -8.07
CA ASP A 134 7.18 10.98 -9.52
C ASP A 134 8.11 12.15 -9.88
N PHE A 135 8.17 13.19 -9.05
CA PHE A 135 9.09 14.31 -9.26
C PHE A 135 10.55 13.90 -9.10
N ASN A 136 10.87 13.11 -8.07
CA ASN A 136 12.24 12.62 -7.85
C ASN A 136 12.70 11.71 -9.00
N LEU A 137 11.82 10.82 -9.47
CA LEU A 137 12.10 9.97 -10.63
C LEU A 137 12.34 10.79 -11.90
N LEU A 138 11.51 11.81 -12.16
CA LEU A 138 11.71 12.70 -13.29
C LEU A 138 13.06 13.42 -13.25
N GLU A 139 13.51 13.86 -12.07
CA GLU A 139 14.84 14.47 -11.90
C GLU A 139 15.98 13.47 -12.17
N GLN A 140 15.83 12.23 -11.69
CA GLN A 140 16.77 11.15 -11.96
C GLN A 140 16.81 10.76 -13.45
N GLU A 141 15.67 10.77 -14.12
CA GLU A 141 15.58 10.55 -15.57
C GLU A 141 16.30 11.66 -16.33
N ARG A 142 16.01 12.93 -16.03
CA ARG A 142 16.62 14.09 -16.68
C ARG A 142 18.13 14.17 -16.49
N SER A 143 18.63 13.67 -15.36
CA SER A 143 20.07 13.57 -15.09
C SER A 143 20.72 12.29 -15.65
N GLY A 144 19.94 11.39 -16.26
CA GLY A 144 20.42 10.11 -16.79
C GLY A 144 20.80 9.09 -15.70
N GLN A 145 20.42 9.32 -14.44
CA GLN A 145 20.78 8.51 -13.30
C GLN A 145 19.79 7.39 -13.00
N LEU A 146 18.54 7.48 -13.49
CA LEU A 146 17.51 6.48 -13.21
C LEU A 146 17.97 5.07 -13.63
N GLY A 147 18.37 4.89 -14.89
CA GLY A 147 18.78 3.58 -15.40
C GLY A 147 19.91 2.91 -14.61
N PRO A 148 21.04 3.60 -14.38
CA PRO A 148 22.11 3.10 -13.51
C PRO A 148 21.63 2.74 -12.10
N GLN A 149 20.86 3.60 -11.44
CA GLN A 149 20.36 3.34 -10.09
C GLN A 149 19.40 2.14 -10.05
N MET A 150 18.49 2.04 -11.02
CA MET A 150 17.59 0.90 -11.14
C MET A 150 18.37 -0.39 -11.39
N ARG A 151 19.43 -0.38 -12.22
CA ARG A 151 20.27 -1.56 -12.43
C ARG A 151 21.01 -1.96 -11.16
N ASP A 152 21.65 -1.01 -10.47
CA ASP A 152 22.42 -1.31 -9.25
C ASP A 152 21.51 -1.81 -8.11
N HIS A 153 20.29 -1.27 -8.04
CA HIS A 153 19.29 -1.70 -7.07
C HIS A 153 18.71 -3.08 -7.41
N LEU A 154 18.20 -3.24 -8.63
CA LEU A 154 17.43 -4.41 -9.04
C LEU A 154 18.29 -5.60 -9.39
N LEU A 155 19.47 -5.40 -10.02
CA LEU A 155 20.28 -6.48 -10.56
C LEU A 155 21.53 -6.70 -9.71
N ILE A 156 21.78 -7.95 -9.33
CA ILE A 156 23.08 -8.37 -8.84
C ILE A 156 24.02 -8.52 -10.05
N ALA A 157 25.30 -8.20 -9.85
CA ALA A 157 26.35 -8.29 -10.85
C ALA A 157 26.25 -9.64 -11.62
N PRO A 158 26.25 -9.63 -12.96
CA PRO A 158 25.99 -10.84 -13.75
C PRO A 158 26.82 -12.06 -13.37
N GLU A 159 28.09 -11.83 -13.09
CA GLU A 159 29.08 -12.80 -12.65
C GLU A 159 28.81 -13.42 -11.27
N SER A 160 27.82 -12.94 -10.53
CA SER A 160 27.48 -13.41 -9.19
C SER A 160 26.19 -14.22 -9.11
N LEU A 161 25.39 -14.33 -10.18
CA LEU A 161 24.25 -15.25 -10.22
C LEU A 161 24.72 -16.66 -10.61
N ARG A 162 25.34 -17.40 -9.67
CA ARG A 162 25.95 -18.70 -9.96
C ARG A 162 25.21 -19.87 -9.33
N ASP A 163 24.48 -19.62 -8.25
CA ASP A 163 23.73 -20.66 -7.56
C ASP A 163 22.31 -20.23 -7.18
N ARG A 164 21.56 -21.20 -6.63
CA ARG A 164 20.16 -21.04 -6.25
C ARG A 164 19.95 -19.90 -5.26
N THR A 165 20.89 -19.66 -4.34
CA THR A 165 20.81 -18.62 -3.32
C THR A 165 20.85 -17.24 -3.95
N ASP A 166 21.72 -17.04 -4.95
CA ASP A 166 21.85 -15.78 -5.66
C ASP A 166 20.57 -15.44 -6.42
N PHE A 167 19.93 -16.44 -7.04
CA PHE A 167 18.63 -16.27 -7.70
C PHE A 167 17.50 -15.92 -6.71
N VAL A 168 17.49 -16.51 -5.51
CA VAL A 168 16.55 -16.16 -4.45
C VAL A 168 16.72 -14.69 -4.05
N GLN A 169 17.96 -14.24 -3.86
CA GLN A 169 18.25 -12.85 -3.51
C GLN A 169 17.84 -11.88 -4.63
N GLN A 170 18.13 -12.24 -5.88
CA GLN A 170 17.75 -11.47 -7.06
C GLN A 170 16.23 -11.33 -7.17
N LEU A 171 15.46 -12.41 -6.96
CA LEU A 171 14.01 -12.34 -6.92
C LEU A 171 13.51 -11.48 -5.76
N GLY A 172 14.10 -11.59 -4.57
CA GLY A 172 13.75 -10.75 -3.43
C GLY A 172 13.91 -9.24 -3.71
N ARG A 173 14.96 -8.84 -4.43
CA ARG A 173 15.16 -7.44 -4.89
C ARG A 173 14.12 -6.99 -5.91
N LEU A 174 13.67 -7.89 -6.78
CA LEU A 174 12.60 -7.59 -7.72
C LEU A 174 11.24 -7.48 -7.02
N GLU A 175 11.01 -8.30 -5.97
CA GLU A 175 9.80 -8.22 -5.16
C GLU A 175 9.76 -6.91 -4.34
N SER A 176 10.90 -6.38 -3.89
CA SER A 176 10.94 -5.17 -3.06
C SER A 176 10.48 -3.88 -3.75
N VAL A 177 10.38 -3.86 -5.08
CA VAL A 177 9.89 -2.69 -5.82
C VAL A 177 8.38 -2.70 -6.08
N SER A 178 7.66 -3.72 -5.61
CA SER A 178 6.20 -3.63 -5.56
C SER A 178 5.76 -2.48 -4.66
N LEU A 179 4.66 -1.82 -5.02
CA LEU A 179 4.07 -0.74 -4.24
C LEU A 179 3.70 -1.22 -2.83
N GLU A 180 3.23 -2.46 -2.71
CA GLU A 180 2.91 -3.09 -1.44
C GLU A 180 4.14 -3.16 -0.53
N ASN A 181 5.24 -3.74 -1.01
CA ASN A 181 6.46 -3.90 -0.21
C ASN A 181 7.10 -2.55 0.09
N LEU A 182 7.03 -1.58 -0.84
CA LEU A 182 7.47 -0.22 -0.59
C LEU A 182 6.69 0.40 0.57
N LEU A 183 5.36 0.39 0.52
CA LEU A 183 4.52 0.95 1.57
C LEU A 183 4.70 0.22 2.91
N GLU A 184 4.79 -1.10 2.89
CA GLU A 184 5.01 -1.93 4.07
C GLU A 184 6.35 -1.61 4.74
N SER A 185 7.44 -1.53 3.95
CA SER A 185 8.79 -1.22 4.45
C SER A 185 8.94 0.21 4.99
N GLU A 186 8.29 1.19 4.35
CA GLU A 186 8.37 2.61 4.73
C GLU A 186 7.54 2.96 5.96
N THR A 187 6.43 2.25 6.18
CA THR A 187 5.41 2.61 7.17
C THR A 187 5.21 1.60 8.27
N GLU A 188 5.69 0.36 8.11
CA GLU A 188 5.40 -0.78 8.98
C GLU A 188 3.89 -1.04 9.15
N ALA A 189 3.08 -0.61 8.19
CA ALA A 189 1.64 -0.79 8.21
C ALA A 189 1.24 -2.26 8.01
N PRO A 190 0.13 -2.72 8.64
CA PRO A 190 -0.35 -4.09 8.45
C PRO A 190 -0.64 -4.39 6.97
N ARG A 191 -0.23 -5.59 6.52
CA ARG A 191 -0.39 -6.03 5.13
C ARG A 191 -1.82 -5.89 4.61
N GLU A 192 -2.81 -6.33 5.38
CA GLU A 192 -4.24 -6.22 5.02
C GLU A 192 -4.67 -4.77 4.72
N TYR A 193 -4.15 -3.81 5.50
CA TYR A 193 -4.45 -2.40 5.30
C TYR A 193 -3.76 -1.86 4.04
N ILE A 194 -2.51 -2.26 3.77
CA ILE A 194 -1.80 -1.93 2.53
C ILE A 194 -2.51 -2.51 1.30
N GLU A 195 -2.91 -3.78 1.35
CA GLU A 195 -3.65 -4.45 0.27
C GLU A 195 -4.96 -3.73 -0.04
N LYS A 196 -5.66 -3.25 0.99
CA LYS A 196 -6.87 -2.44 0.81
C LYS A 196 -6.60 -1.12 0.11
N LEU A 197 -5.50 -0.44 0.44
CA LEU A 197 -5.10 0.81 -0.24
C LEU A 197 -4.73 0.54 -1.70
N VAL A 198 -3.84 -0.43 -1.95
CA VAL A 198 -3.37 -0.77 -3.30
C VAL A 198 -4.51 -1.29 -4.17
N GLY A 199 -5.42 -2.10 -3.61
CA GLY A 199 -6.60 -2.60 -4.29
C GLY A 199 -7.56 -1.49 -4.75
N ILE A 200 -7.60 -0.34 -4.05
CA ILE A 200 -8.36 0.85 -4.49
C ILE A 200 -7.57 1.64 -5.54
N LEU A 201 -6.25 1.79 -5.38
CA LEU A 201 -5.37 2.46 -6.36
C LEU A 201 -5.29 1.72 -7.71
N ALA A 202 -5.54 0.41 -7.71
CA ALA A 202 -5.57 -0.43 -8.90
C ALA A 202 -6.89 -0.34 -9.68
N ARG A 203 -7.94 0.26 -9.11
CA ARG A 203 -9.22 0.47 -9.80
C ARG A 203 -9.10 1.52 -10.90
N PRO A 204 -10.02 1.51 -11.89
CA PRO A 204 -10.11 2.58 -12.87
C PRO A 204 -10.13 3.97 -12.21
N GLN A 205 -9.46 4.95 -12.81
CA GLN A 205 -9.32 6.28 -12.20
C GLN A 205 -10.66 6.93 -11.86
N GLN A 206 -11.71 6.70 -12.64
CA GLN A 206 -13.04 7.24 -12.38
C GLN A 206 -13.62 6.74 -11.05
N GLU A 207 -13.40 5.47 -10.72
CA GLU A 207 -13.82 4.88 -9.44
C GLU A 207 -12.98 5.43 -8.29
N LEU A 208 -11.66 5.57 -8.48
CA LEU A 208 -10.78 6.19 -7.49
C LEU A 208 -11.19 7.65 -7.22
N ARG A 209 -11.55 8.41 -8.27
CA ARG A 209 -12.08 9.77 -8.11
C ARG A 209 -13.37 9.78 -7.32
N ALA A 210 -14.30 8.86 -7.61
CA ALA A 210 -15.56 8.76 -6.88
C ALA A 210 -15.34 8.47 -5.39
N GLU A 211 -14.38 7.59 -5.05
CA GLU A 211 -14.00 7.30 -3.67
C GLU A 211 -13.42 8.55 -2.96
N MET A 212 -12.65 9.35 -3.69
CA MET A 212 -12.01 10.57 -3.17
C MET A 212 -12.90 11.82 -3.21
N GLU A 213 -14.09 11.77 -3.83
CA GLU A 213 -14.95 12.96 -4.04
C GLU A 213 -15.41 13.55 -2.70
N LEU A 214 -15.64 12.71 -1.69
CA LEU A 214 -16.01 13.12 -0.33
C LEU A 214 -14.92 13.95 0.37
N GLU A 215 -13.68 13.91 -0.10
CA GLU A 215 -12.55 14.62 0.47
C GLU A 215 -11.92 15.63 -0.51
N LYS A 216 -12.61 15.93 -1.62
CA LYS A 216 -12.09 16.74 -2.73
C LYS A 216 -11.54 18.10 -2.33
N GLU A 217 -12.28 18.85 -1.50
CA GLU A 217 -11.84 20.18 -1.04
C GLU A 217 -10.58 20.11 -0.17
N LYS A 218 -10.32 18.98 0.49
CA LYS A 218 -9.14 18.78 1.34
C LYS A 218 -7.91 18.35 0.53
N PHE A 219 -8.11 17.74 -0.63
CA PHE A 219 -7.04 17.05 -1.36
C PHE A 219 -7.07 17.31 -2.87
N GLN A 220 -7.15 18.58 -3.26
CA GLN A 220 -7.13 19.00 -4.66
C GLN A 220 -5.89 18.51 -5.42
N GLU A 221 -4.74 18.46 -4.75
CA GLU A 221 -3.46 17.95 -5.27
C GLU A 221 -3.55 16.52 -5.81
N ASN A 222 -4.41 15.68 -5.23
CA ASN A 222 -4.60 14.30 -5.68
C ASN A 222 -5.28 14.26 -7.05
N TYR A 223 -6.19 15.19 -7.34
CA TYR A 223 -6.84 15.26 -8.64
C TYR A 223 -5.88 15.70 -9.73
N GLU A 224 -4.98 16.65 -9.43
CA GLU A 224 -3.90 17.04 -10.35
C GLU A 224 -3.02 15.85 -10.72
N LEU A 225 -2.68 15.01 -9.73
CA LEU A 225 -1.91 13.79 -9.96
C LEU A 225 -2.64 12.79 -10.87
N LEU A 226 -3.96 12.65 -10.69
CA LEU A 226 -4.77 11.77 -11.53
C LEU A 226 -4.91 12.32 -12.95
N ASP A 227 -5.05 13.64 -13.11
CA ASP A 227 -5.12 14.31 -14.41
C ASP A 227 -3.82 14.15 -15.23
N GLN A 228 -2.68 13.98 -14.56
CA GLN A 228 -1.38 13.77 -15.20
C GLN A 228 -1.19 12.35 -15.76
N ARG A 229 -2.11 11.42 -15.48
CA ARG A 229 -2.01 10.01 -15.89
C ARG A 229 -3.06 9.69 -16.96
N PRO A 230 -2.69 8.94 -18.02
CA PRO A 230 -3.56 8.68 -19.16
C PRO A 230 -4.65 7.64 -18.82
N GLU A 231 -5.73 8.05 -18.15
CA GLU A 231 -6.94 7.26 -17.77
C GLU A 231 -6.70 5.84 -17.18
N ARG A 232 -5.45 5.49 -16.85
CA ARG A 232 -5.05 4.20 -16.28
C ARG A 232 -4.95 4.28 -14.76
N SER A 233 -5.20 3.15 -14.11
CA SER A 233 -5.05 3.00 -12.66
C SER A 233 -3.69 3.51 -12.18
N VAL A 234 -3.66 4.11 -10.99
CA VAL A 234 -2.41 4.62 -10.40
C VAL A 234 -1.47 3.47 -10.07
N ALA A 235 -2.03 2.38 -9.54
CA ALA A 235 -1.31 1.12 -9.34
C ALA A 235 -1.61 0.17 -10.51
N PHE A 236 -0.58 -0.21 -11.26
CA PHE A 236 -0.69 -1.16 -12.36
C PHE A 236 -0.23 -2.55 -11.90
N SER A 237 -1.10 -3.54 -12.04
CA SER A 237 -0.79 -4.93 -11.67
C SER A 237 0.06 -5.59 -12.75
N LEU A 238 1.28 -6.04 -12.39
CA LEU A 238 2.05 -6.97 -13.23
C LEU A 238 1.71 -8.44 -12.90
N ARG A 239 1.35 -8.70 -11.62
CA ARG A 239 0.86 -9.97 -11.07
C ARG A 239 -0.15 -9.64 -9.97
N ARG A 240 -0.97 -10.63 -9.57
CA ARG A 240 -2.02 -10.53 -8.55
C ARG A 240 -1.64 -9.67 -7.33
N ASP A 241 -0.45 -9.90 -6.77
CA ASP A 241 0.05 -9.21 -5.56
C ASP A 241 1.33 -8.42 -5.84
N PHE A 242 1.49 -7.94 -7.07
CA PHE A 242 2.63 -7.13 -7.49
C PHE A 242 2.15 -5.95 -8.31
N HIS A 243 2.07 -4.79 -7.67
CA HIS A 243 1.70 -3.55 -8.34
C HIS A 243 2.91 -2.61 -8.48
N VAL A 244 2.98 -1.93 -9.61
CA VAL A 244 3.92 -0.83 -9.84
C VAL A 244 3.15 0.47 -10.02
N VAL A 245 3.76 1.60 -9.67
CA VAL A 245 3.16 2.91 -9.92
C VAL A 245 3.18 3.16 -11.43
N TYR A 246 2.00 3.41 -12.02
CA TYR A 246 1.92 3.80 -13.41
C TYR A 246 2.47 5.23 -13.58
N PRO A 247 3.39 5.47 -14.53
CA PRO A 247 4.07 6.75 -14.66
C PRO A 247 3.10 7.84 -15.17
N PRO A 248 3.30 9.10 -14.77
CA PRO A 248 2.59 10.22 -15.36
C PRO A 248 3.03 10.43 -16.82
N GLY A 249 2.15 11.01 -17.65
CA GLY A 249 2.40 11.16 -19.09
C GLY A 249 3.66 11.96 -19.43
N TYR A 250 4.00 12.97 -18.61
CA TYR A 250 5.21 13.78 -18.80
C TYR A 250 6.53 13.03 -18.54
N ALA A 251 6.48 11.88 -17.86
CA ALA A 251 7.64 11.01 -17.63
C ALA A 251 7.81 10.00 -18.77
N MET A 252 6.79 9.80 -19.61
CA MET A 252 6.82 8.81 -20.70
C MET A 252 7.44 9.36 -21.99
N VAL A 253 7.38 10.68 -22.20
CA VAL A 253 7.82 11.31 -23.46
C VAL A 253 8.53 12.64 -23.23
N ASP A 254 9.55 12.91 -24.05
CA ASP A 254 10.09 14.26 -24.28
C ASP A 254 9.33 14.86 -25.45
N PHE A 255 8.89 16.10 -25.28
CA PHE A 255 8.36 16.90 -26.38
C PHE A 255 9.45 17.86 -26.85
N ASP A 256 9.89 17.68 -28.10
CA ASP A 256 10.64 18.67 -28.87
C ASP A 256 9.68 19.42 -29.80
N ASP A 257 10.08 20.57 -30.32
CA ASP A 257 9.21 21.51 -31.07
C ASP A 257 8.38 20.86 -32.21
N ASP A 258 8.88 19.78 -32.84
CA ASP A 258 8.20 19.03 -33.91
C ASP A 258 8.25 17.49 -33.76
N SER A 259 8.69 16.96 -32.60
CA SER A 259 8.81 15.50 -32.39
C SER A 259 8.62 15.08 -30.94
N PHE A 260 8.30 13.81 -30.71
CA PHE A 260 8.36 13.21 -29.37
C PHE A 260 9.37 12.07 -29.34
N GLN A 261 10.08 11.93 -28.23
CA GLN A 261 10.94 10.78 -27.94
C GLN A 261 10.38 10.02 -26.75
N GLU A 262 10.21 8.71 -26.90
CA GLU A 262 9.79 7.84 -25.80
C GLU A 262 10.93 7.67 -24.79
N ARG A 263 10.62 7.85 -23.51
CA ARG A 263 11.52 7.55 -22.40
C ARG A 263 11.32 6.13 -21.92
N ILE A 264 12.39 5.54 -21.39
CA ILE A 264 12.32 4.29 -20.64
C ILE A 264 11.97 4.66 -19.19
N THR A 265 10.73 4.39 -18.80
CA THR A 265 10.23 4.64 -17.44
C THR A 265 10.69 3.54 -16.47
N GLU A 266 10.51 3.81 -15.18
CA GLU A 266 10.81 2.84 -14.13
C GLU A 266 10.12 1.47 -14.34
N PRO A 267 8.81 1.37 -14.61
CA PRO A 267 8.19 0.08 -14.94
C PRO A 267 8.85 -0.68 -16.08
N GLU A 268 9.33 -0.01 -17.13
CA GLU A 268 10.07 -0.70 -18.20
C GLU A 268 11.45 -1.19 -17.71
N TRP A 269 12.12 -0.46 -16.83
CA TRP A 269 13.36 -0.94 -16.18
C TRP A 269 13.10 -2.17 -15.31
N ILE A 270 12.05 -2.15 -14.49
CA ILE A 270 11.62 -3.27 -13.66
C ILE A 270 11.32 -4.49 -14.55
N HIS A 271 10.53 -4.29 -15.60
CA HIS A 271 10.18 -5.35 -16.55
C HIS A 271 11.42 -5.96 -17.22
N ARG A 272 12.37 -5.14 -17.68
CA ARG A 272 13.64 -5.62 -18.25
C ARG A 272 14.44 -6.46 -17.24
N ALA A 273 14.52 -6.04 -15.99
CA ALA A 273 15.21 -6.77 -14.94
C ALA A 273 14.54 -8.13 -14.64
N TYR A 274 13.21 -8.19 -14.70
CA TYR A 274 12.46 -9.44 -14.63
C TYR A 274 12.79 -10.38 -15.78
N LEU A 275 12.77 -9.90 -17.03
CA LEU A 275 13.10 -10.71 -18.20
C LEU A 275 14.52 -11.27 -18.14
N GLU A 276 15.47 -10.42 -17.76
CA GLU A 276 16.87 -10.83 -17.62
C GLU A 276 17.05 -11.91 -16.54
N THR A 277 16.41 -11.72 -15.38
CA THR A 277 16.44 -12.69 -14.30
C THR A 277 15.79 -14.00 -14.72
N ALA A 278 14.60 -13.95 -15.35
CA ALA A 278 13.89 -15.12 -15.82
C ALA A 278 14.69 -15.88 -16.88
N GLY A 279 15.25 -15.21 -17.88
CA GLY A 279 16.06 -15.84 -18.92
C GLY A 279 17.29 -16.57 -18.36
N ARG A 280 17.98 -15.96 -17.38
CA ARG A 280 19.14 -16.60 -16.72
C ARG A 280 18.72 -17.81 -15.90
N LEU A 281 17.60 -17.70 -15.18
CA LEU A 281 17.08 -18.74 -14.33
C LEU A 281 16.60 -19.95 -15.14
N ILE A 282 15.95 -19.72 -16.28
CA ILE A 282 15.57 -20.77 -17.24
C ILE A 282 16.82 -21.47 -17.77
N ARG A 283 17.85 -20.73 -18.20
CA ARG A 283 19.12 -21.34 -18.65
C ARG A 283 19.82 -22.14 -17.55
N PHE A 284 19.73 -21.69 -16.30
CA PHE A 284 20.30 -22.39 -15.16
C PHE A 284 19.57 -23.71 -14.86
N LEU A 285 18.23 -23.71 -14.90
CA LEU A 285 17.42 -24.88 -14.56
C LEU A 285 17.21 -25.84 -15.74
N LEU A 286 17.20 -25.32 -16.95
CA LEU A 286 16.92 -26.02 -18.21
C LEU A 286 17.98 -25.63 -19.26
N PRO A 287 19.25 -26.05 -19.09
CA PRO A 287 20.35 -25.64 -19.97
C PRO A 287 20.19 -26.13 -21.42
N GLU A 288 19.30 -27.08 -21.68
CA GLU A 288 18.98 -27.57 -23.03
C GLU A 288 17.96 -26.69 -23.77
N ASN A 289 17.28 -25.77 -23.06
CA ASN A 289 16.34 -24.82 -23.66
C ASN A 289 17.07 -23.50 -23.98
N ASP A 290 17.38 -23.30 -25.26
CA ASP A 290 17.83 -22.01 -25.77
C ASP A 290 16.62 -21.08 -25.91
N VAL A 291 16.27 -20.40 -24.82
CA VAL A 291 15.20 -19.39 -24.85
C VAL A 291 15.78 -18.04 -25.17
N GLU A 292 15.36 -17.45 -26.29
CA GLU A 292 15.69 -16.07 -26.62
C GLU A 292 14.89 -15.11 -25.73
N MET A 293 15.53 -14.05 -25.21
CA MET A 293 14.88 -13.09 -24.32
C MET A 293 13.65 -12.41 -24.95
N GLY A 294 13.61 -12.30 -26.27
CA GLY A 294 12.46 -11.77 -27.01
C GLY A 294 11.24 -12.69 -26.99
N GLU A 295 11.44 -14.01 -26.85
CA GLU A 295 10.36 -15.01 -26.80
C GLU A 295 9.71 -15.11 -25.43
N LEU A 296 10.41 -14.70 -24.36
CA LEU A 296 9.88 -14.69 -22.99
C LEU A 296 8.78 -13.64 -22.80
N GLY A 297 8.85 -12.52 -23.51
CA GLY A 297 7.82 -11.47 -23.56
C GLY A 297 7.11 -11.23 -22.22
N ALA A 298 5.78 -11.10 -22.24
CA ALA A 298 4.99 -11.04 -21.01
C ALA A 298 4.79 -12.43 -20.34
N GLY A 299 5.19 -13.52 -20.99
CA GLY A 299 4.88 -14.91 -20.61
C GLY A 299 5.89 -15.59 -19.69
N TYR A 300 7.00 -14.91 -19.34
CA TYR A 300 8.07 -15.48 -18.51
C TYR A 300 7.56 -16.06 -17.19
N HIS A 301 6.57 -15.41 -16.56
CA HIS A 301 5.94 -15.89 -15.33
C HIS A 301 5.27 -17.26 -15.51
N THR A 302 4.62 -17.48 -16.66
CA THR A 302 3.99 -18.75 -17.00
C THR A 302 5.04 -19.83 -17.21
N GLU A 303 6.15 -19.52 -17.89
CA GLU A 303 7.23 -20.51 -18.11
C GLU A 303 7.96 -20.87 -16.81
N LEU A 304 8.22 -19.90 -15.93
CA LEU A 304 8.77 -20.17 -14.59
C LEU A 304 7.83 -21.04 -13.75
N SER A 305 6.51 -20.79 -13.81
CA SER A 305 5.51 -21.57 -13.06
C SER A 305 5.39 -23.04 -13.47
N ARG A 306 5.85 -23.40 -14.69
CA ARG A 306 5.81 -24.78 -15.19
C ARG A 306 6.89 -25.67 -14.58
N HIS A 307 7.93 -25.09 -13.98
CA HIS A 307 9.06 -25.87 -13.49
C HIS A 307 8.87 -26.22 -12.00
N PRO A 308 8.99 -27.52 -11.60
CA PRO A 308 8.68 -27.98 -10.24
C PRO A 308 9.42 -27.24 -9.11
N SER A 309 10.62 -26.73 -9.37
CA SER A 309 11.40 -25.93 -8.42
C SER A 309 10.73 -24.61 -7.98
N PHE A 310 9.75 -24.11 -8.74
CA PHE A 310 8.96 -22.91 -8.40
C PHE A 310 7.62 -23.22 -7.74
N THR A 311 7.15 -24.46 -7.85
CA THR A 311 5.88 -24.91 -7.27
C THR A 311 6.08 -25.80 -6.04
N ALA A 312 7.31 -26.25 -5.78
CA ALA A 312 7.64 -27.17 -4.69
C ALA A 312 8.62 -26.52 -3.70
N GLY A 313 8.07 -25.85 -2.68
CA GLY A 313 8.74 -25.67 -1.39
C GLY A 313 8.63 -24.28 -0.76
N ASP A 314 8.51 -24.26 0.57
CA ASP A 314 8.50 -23.07 1.45
C ASP A 314 9.80 -22.23 1.42
N SER A 315 10.78 -22.59 0.57
CA SER A 315 12.12 -21.98 0.50
C SER A 315 12.35 -21.14 -0.75
N TRP A 316 11.37 -21.02 -1.65
CA TRP A 316 11.44 -20.15 -2.81
C TRP A 316 10.54 -18.92 -2.63
N PRO A 317 11.05 -17.67 -2.68
CA PRO A 317 10.24 -16.47 -2.47
C PRO A 317 9.14 -16.26 -3.51
N GLY A 318 9.25 -16.92 -4.66
CA GLY A 318 8.29 -16.87 -5.75
C GLY A 318 7.38 -18.09 -5.81
N GLY A 319 7.10 -18.75 -4.69
CA GLY A 319 6.01 -19.73 -4.63
C GLY A 319 4.74 -19.04 -5.09
N LEU A 320 4.32 -19.32 -6.33
CA LEU A 320 3.08 -18.80 -6.92
C LEU A 320 1.86 -19.39 -6.24
#